data_AF-A0A425DMI4-F1
#
_entry.id   AF-A0A425DMI4-F1
#
_cell.length_a   1.000
_cell.length_b   1.000
_cell.length_c   1.000
_cell.angle_alpha   90.00
_cell.angle_beta   90.00
_cell.angle_gamma   90.00
#
_symmetry.space_group_name_H-M   'P 1'
#
loop_
_entity.id
_entity.type
_entity.pdbx_description
1 polymer ?
#
loop_
_entity_poly.entity_id
_entity_poly.type
_entity_poly.pdbx_seq_one_letter_code
_entity_poly.pdbx_strand_id
1 'polypeptide(L)'
;MKSTAFLTPMAFIMAMMVQDASAHGRLLVPPHRGYIGKLPQFSDFVPVNFGDHSLSAGGISQTRGGKHGICGDRYSGKRLHETGGEFAKFPQLREKVIGACYAPGSTMDLQVQLTANHMGYFEFGLCKLNLLNDKETEDCFKTLVQPNGEKDWKLPAGSKTFNMQYMLPDGLSCDGDSHCVLRWHYVGWNNPDVGIDGQEQFWNCADIYVSNSCGSSPSPSSSQSTPSTSTPSTSKPAMTNDPKPTAPSSSADTPVTTDTPVTTDTPVTTDTPVTTDTPVTTDTPPSTSGAPQPMDPQCGGCTNCYFAVNNGCFLGWSKAQCDSHDVYRWCGGDDSDPSTPSSPMSAPSTNASYPSSSTDTPVTMDSSPSTTDTPPPKRTPSSNPSTTKQPTLSPDTSLKPTPTSSPNTPPSPPGKSGLANILPEELFLQIFPQALPIYKYENLVAIADKYPEFANTGNADVDRREVAAFLGQISLESGDLRYVEEINKSTMCQQSPKYPCAAGKQYFGRGPIQLSWNYNYKNFGKAVNLDLVASPELVATDYDLVWWSALWYWNDERWNGNIHKVVGHPGGFAKATNIINGGLECGVNPRNRDSEKSRIASFKKFCDLLGVAPGDNLSCQTADFPPKAL
;
A
#
# COMPACT_ATOMS: atom_id res chain seq x y z
N MET A 1 -67.76 -16.53 -14.54
CA MET A 1 -67.79 -15.58 -15.68
C MET A 1 -66.57 -14.66 -15.58
N LYS A 2 -66.03 -14.23 -16.73
CA LYS A 2 -64.94 -13.24 -16.89
C LYS A 2 -63.58 -13.63 -16.27
N SER A 3 -62.54 -12.98 -16.77
CA SER A 3 -61.11 -13.22 -16.53
C SER A 3 -60.38 -11.88 -16.45
N THR A 4 -59.41 -11.77 -15.53
CA THR A 4 -58.14 -11.01 -15.58
C THR A 4 -57.44 -11.30 -14.25
N ALA A 5 -56.36 -12.06 -14.18
CA ALA A 5 -55.00 -11.79 -14.69
C ALA A 5 -54.26 -10.70 -13.90
N PHE A 6 -53.28 -11.13 -13.10
CA PHE A 6 -51.98 -10.46 -12.98
C PHE A 6 -50.90 -11.53 -12.80
N LEU A 7 -49.77 -11.36 -13.50
CA LEU A 7 -48.63 -12.28 -13.50
C LEU A 7 -47.56 -11.82 -12.51
N THR A 8 -46.72 -12.77 -12.11
CA THR A 8 -45.54 -12.54 -11.26
C THR A 8 -44.55 -11.57 -11.90
N PRO A 9 -43.85 -10.78 -11.07
CA PRO A 9 -42.41 -10.62 -11.25
C PRO A 9 -41.67 -11.07 -9.99
N MET A 10 -41.11 -12.27 -10.01
CA MET A 10 -40.15 -12.73 -8.99
C MET A 10 -38.72 -12.62 -9.55
N ALA A 11 -38.38 -11.39 -9.97
CA ALA A 11 -37.11 -10.99 -10.55
C ALA A 11 -36.87 -9.51 -10.20
N PHE A 12 -35.60 -9.08 -10.17
CA PHE A 12 -35.16 -7.74 -9.74
C PHE A 12 -35.47 -7.36 -8.28
N ILE A 13 -34.71 -7.90 -7.32
CA ILE A 13 -33.62 -7.11 -6.69
C ILE A 13 -32.43 -8.05 -6.43
N MET A 14 -31.57 -8.21 -7.44
CA MET A 14 -30.18 -8.67 -7.26
C MET A 14 -29.26 -7.83 -8.17
N ALA A 15 -29.39 -6.51 -8.06
CA ALA A 15 -28.58 -5.56 -8.79
C ALA A 15 -27.49 -5.00 -7.87
N MET A 16 -26.23 -5.28 -8.22
CA MET A 16 -25.11 -4.38 -8.01
C MET A 16 -24.85 -3.90 -6.56
N MET A 17 -24.38 -4.83 -5.72
CA MET A 17 -23.11 -4.55 -5.06
C MET A 17 -22.00 -4.80 -6.09
N VAL A 18 -21.78 -3.83 -7.00
CA VAL A 18 -20.50 -3.76 -7.69
C VAL A 18 -19.49 -3.37 -6.63
N GLN A 19 -18.68 -4.33 -6.22
CA GLN A 19 -17.45 -4.00 -5.51
C GLN A 19 -16.53 -3.37 -6.55
N ASP A 20 -16.17 -2.10 -6.35
CA ASP A 20 -14.95 -1.51 -6.92
C ASP A 20 -13.72 -2.17 -6.27
N ALA A 21 -13.60 -3.49 -6.42
CA ALA A 21 -12.30 -4.08 -6.58
C ALA A 21 -11.70 -3.43 -7.82
N SER A 22 -10.40 -3.11 -7.78
CA SER A 22 -9.68 -2.64 -8.97
C SER A 22 -8.68 -3.71 -9.38
N ALA A 23 -8.73 -4.14 -10.63
CA ALA A 23 -7.85 -5.18 -11.13
C ALA A 23 -6.40 -4.69 -11.09
N HIS A 24 -5.47 -5.62 -10.93
CA HIS A 24 -4.07 -5.30 -10.76
C HIS A 24 -3.21 -6.44 -11.27
N GLY A 25 -2.18 -6.12 -12.05
CA GLY A 25 -1.25 -7.10 -12.55
C GLY A 25 -0.10 -6.52 -13.37
N ARG A 26 0.91 -7.36 -13.58
CA ARG A 26 2.18 -7.02 -14.23
C ARG A 26 2.72 -8.17 -15.07
N LEU A 27 3.30 -7.85 -16.22
CA LEU A 27 4.05 -8.77 -17.07
C LEU A 27 5.47 -8.97 -16.49
N LEU A 28 5.71 -10.14 -15.92
CA LEU A 28 6.97 -10.52 -15.26
C LEU A 28 8.03 -11.03 -16.25
N VAL A 29 7.59 -11.73 -17.30
CA VAL A 29 8.46 -12.30 -18.34
C VAL A 29 7.84 -12.03 -19.71
N PRO A 30 8.52 -11.31 -20.62
CA PRO A 30 9.68 -10.45 -20.34
C PRO A 30 9.28 -9.33 -19.36
N PRO A 31 10.17 -8.88 -18.46
CA PRO A 31 9.82 -7.89 -17.44
C PRO A 31 9.44 -6.55 -18.08
N HIS A 32 8.22 -6.09 -17.82
CA HIS A 32 7.78 -4.79 -18.32
C HIS A 32 8.48 -3.62 -17.63
N ARG A 33 8.50 -2.46 -18.29
CA ARG A 33 9.20 -1.24 -17.87
C ARG A 33 8.92 -0.80 -16.42
N GLY A 34 7.71 -1.02 -15.89
CA GLY A 34 7.42 -0.73 -14.49
C GLY A 34 8.08 -1.71 -13.51
N TYR A 35 8.01 -3.01 -13.81
CA TYR A 35 8.58 -4.07 -12.98
C TYR A 35 10.11 -4.20 -13.12
N ILE A 36 10.68 -3.88 -14.28
CA ILE A 36 12.07 -4.22 -14.64
C ILE A 36 13.10 -3.71 -13.62
N GLY A 37 12.93 -2.50 -13.09
CA GLY A 37 13.81 -1.90 -12.06
C GLY A 37 13.80 -2.60 -10.69
N LYS A 38 12.85 -3.51 -10.43
CA LYS A 38 12.84 -4.36 -9.22
C LYS A 38 13.76 -5.57 -9.32
N LEU A 39 14.27 -5.88 -10.51
CA LEU A 39 15.18 -7.01 -10.71
C LEU A 39 16.63 -6.56 -10.50
N PRO A 40 17.47 -7.31 -9.74
CA PRO A 40 18.81 -6.86 -9.37
C PRO A 40 19.77 -6.53 -10.52
N GLN A 41 19.53 -7.08 -11.72
CA GLN A 41 20.34 -6.77 -12.91
C GLN A 41 19.97 -5.44 -13.60
N PHE A 42 18.89 -4.78 -13.18
CA PHE A 42 18.42 -3.50 -13.75
C PHE A 42 18.25 -2.37 -12.72
N SER A 43 18.28 -2.68 -11.42
CA SER A 43 18.01 -1.73 -10.31
C SER A 43 18.97 -0.54 -10.24
N ASP A 44 20.20 -0.69 -10.72
CA ASP A 44 21.23 0.37 -10.70
C ASP A 44 20.95 1.49 -11.73
N PHE A 45 19.97 1.31 -12.63
CA PHE A 45 19.76 2.23 -13.76
C PHE A 45 18.30 2.40 -14.23
N VAL A 46 17.39 1.49 -13.88
CA VAL A 46 15.93 1.75 -13.97
C VAL A 46 15.37 1.93 -12.55
N PRO A 47 14.79 3.09 -12.22
CA PRO A 47 14.15 3.30 -10.92
C PRO A 47 13.03 2.28 -10.68
N VAL A 48 12.84 1.89 -9.42
CA VAL A 48 11.74 1.01 -9.01
C VAL A 48 10.40 1.75 -9.15
N ASN A 49 9.52 1.29 -10.04
CA ASN A 49 8.11 1.69 -9.97
C ASN A 49 7.37 0.81 -8.94
N PHE A 50 6.96 1.40 -7.83
CA PHE A 50 6.19 0.69 -6.81
C PHE A 50 4.77 0.33 -7.29
N GLY A 51 4.16 1.16 -8.15
CA GLY A 51 2.86 0.96 -8.80
C GLY A 51 2.91 0.23 -10.15
N ASP A 52 3.95 -0.56 -10.40
CA ASP A 52 4.14 -1.40 -11.59
C ASP A 52 2.90 -2.23 -12.00
N HIS A 53 2.13 -2.68 -11.02
CA HIS A 53 0.95 -3.53 -11.19
C HIS A 53 -0.38 -2.76 -11.35
N SER A 54 -0.33 -1.42 -11.43
CA SER A 54 -1.50 -0.52 -11.41
C SER A 54 -1.70 0.29 -12.71
N LEU A 55 -1.09 -0.14 -13.83
CA LEU A 55 -1.04 0.61 -15.10
C LEU A 55 -2.37 0.55 -15.90
N SER A 56 -3.42 1.12 -15.31
CA SER A 56 -4.82 1.13 -15.78
C SER A 56 -5.18 2.24 -16.76
N ALA A 57 -4.18 2.98 -17.25
CA ALA A 57 -4.34 4.19 -18.06
C ALA A 57 -5.25 5.30 -17.48
N GLY A 58 -5.41 5.34 -16.15
CA GLY A 58 -6.33 6.25 -15.45
C GLY A 58 -7.70 5.63 -15.13
N GLY A 59 -7.85 4.32 -15.34
CA GLY A 59 -9.05 3.54 -15.05
C GLY A 59 -10.24 3.86 -15.96
N ILE A 60 -11.40 3.30 -15.61
CA ILE A 60 -12.67 3.42 -16.36
C ILE A 60 -13.03 4.89 -16.66
N SER A 61 -12.61 5.84 -15.81
CA SER A 61 -12.82 7.28 -16.03
C SER A 61 -12.23 7.82 -17.34
N GLN A 62 -11.19 7.19 -17.89
CA GLN A 62 -10.57 7.55 -19.17
C GLN A 62 -10.79 6.49 -20.25
N THR A 63 -10.66 5.20 -19.92
CA THR A 63 -10.82 4.11 -20.90
C THR A 63 -12.24 4.07 -21.49
N ARG A 64 -13.26 4.50 -20.75
CA ARG A 64 -14.65 4.64 -21.25
C ARG A 64 -14.82 5.62 -22.42
N GLY A 65 -13.84 6.49 -22.66
CA GLY A 65 -13.78 7.37 -23.83
C GLY A 65 -12.84 6.89 -24.93
N GLY A 66 -12.39 5.62 -24.91
CA GLY A 66 -11.33 5.10 -25.77
C GLY A 66 -9.96 5.73 -25.53
N LYS A 67 -9.75 6.36 -24.35
CA LYS A 67 -8.57 7.16 -24.05
C LYS A 67 -7.66 6.43 -23.06
N HIS A 68 -6.49 6.01 -23.53
CA HIS A 68 -5.44 5.38 -22.72
C HIS A 68 -4.04 5.82 -23.17
N GLY A 69 -3.04 5.61 -22.32
CA GLY A 69 -1.64 5.63 -22.75
C GLY A 69 -1.27 4.36 -23.49
N ILE A 70 -0.24 4.45 -24.34
CA ILE A 70 0.23 3.35 -25.18
C ILE A 70 0.74 2.19 -24.31
N CYS A 71 1.36 2.54 -23.18
CA CYS A 71 2.00 1.62 -22.24
C CYS A 71 1.36 1.63 -20.83
N GLY A 72 0.09 2.04 -20.72
CA GLY A 72 -0.68 2.02 -19.47
C GLY A 72 -0.58 3.27 -18.60
N ASP A 73 0.18 4.28 -19.05
CA ASP A 73 0.12 5.64 -18.51
C ASP A 73 -1.26 6.28 -18.72
N ARG A 74 -1.60 7.28 -17.90
CA ARG A 74 -2.86 8.04 -18.03
C ARG A 74 -2.87 8.85 -19.34
N TYR A 75 -3.97 8.84 -20.09
CA TYR A 75 -4.05 9.56 -21.37
C TYR A 75 -3.75 11.06 -21.24
N SER A 76 -4.20 11.70 -20.16
CA SER A 76 -3.94 13.11 -19.86
C SER A 76 -2.68 13.37 -19.02
N GLY A 77 -1.90 12.34 -18.70
CA GLY A 77 -0.78 12.40 -17.75
C GLY A 77 0.60 12.37 -18.39
N LYS A 78 1.63 12.32 -17.53
CA LYS A 78 3.02 12.07 -17.94
C LYS A 78 3.16 10.66 -18.54
N ARG A 79 4.03 10.55 -19.54
CA ARG A 79 4.33 9.29 -20.25
C ARG A 79 5.60 8.68 -19.66
N LEU A 80 5.45 7.93 -18.57
CA LEU A 80 6.54 7.36 -17.78
C LEU A 80 6.96 5.97 -18.31
N HIS A 81 6.05 5.26 -18.98
CA HIS A 81 6.22 3.89 -19.48
C HIS A 81 6.30 3.79 -21.01
N GLU A 82 6.18 4.90 -21.74
CA GLU A 82 6.35 5.02 -23.21
C GLU A 82 7.77 5.51 -23.55
N THR A 83 8.33 5.17 -24.72
CA THR A 83 9.77 5.32 -25.04
C THR A 83 10.34 6.70 -24.67
N GLY A 84 11.43 6.70 -23.91
CA GLY A 84 12.12 7.85 -23.35
C GLY A 84 11.61 8.32 -21.98
N GLY A 85 10.56 7.69 -21.44
CA GLY A 85 9.98 7.97 -20.12
C GLY A 85 10.84 7.54 -18.92
N GLU A 86 10.34 7.78 -17.71
CA GLU A 86 11.08 7.54 -16.47
C GLU A 86 11.43 6.07 -16.24
N PHE A 87 10.53 5.15 -16.58
CA PHE A 87 10.73 3.71 -16.50
C PHE A 87 11.07 3.10 -17.87
N ALA A 88 10.76 3.81 -18.95
CA ALA A 88 11.04 3.46 -20.34
C ALA A 88 12.39 4.03 -20.82
N LYS A 89 13.50 3.55 -20.24
CA LYS A 89 14.85 4.10 -20.46
C LYS A 89 15.50 3.81 -21.84
N PHE A 90 14.74 3.30 -22.81
CA PHE A 90 15.18 3.32 -24.22
C PHE A 90 14.82 4.70 -24.81
N PRO A 91 15.70 5.37 -25.58
CA PRO A 91 17.04 4.95 -26.02
C PRO A 91 18.19 5.30 -25.08
N GLN A 92 17.96 5.93 -23.93
CA GLN A 92 19.05 6.43 -23.07
C GLN A 92 20.02 5.33 -22.60
N LEU A 93 19.53 4.11 -22.41
CA LEU A 93 20.31 2.94 -21.94
C LEU A 93 20.40 1.78 -22.94
N ARG A 94 19.74 1.91 -24.10
CA ARG A 94 19.74 0.95 -25.22
C ARG A 94 19.63 -0.52 -24.77
N GLU A 95 20.60 -1.36 -25.13
CA GLU A 95 20.64 -2.80 -24.88
C GLU A 95 20.61 -3.19 -23.39
N LYS A 96 20.94 -2.27 -22.46
CA LYS A 96 21.01 -2.55 -21.02
C LYS A 96 19.63 -2.75 -20.37
N VAL A 97 18.56 -2.26 -20.99
CA VAL A 97 17.19 -2.33 -20.47
C VAL A 97 16.29 -3.30 -21.24
N ILE A 98 16.89 -4.17 -22.04
CA ILE A 98 16.20 -5.24 -22.77
C ILE A 98 15.87 -6.38 -21.80
N GLY A 99 14.58 -6.68 -21.63
CA GLY A 99 14.09 -7.70 -20.70
C GLY A 99 14.27 -9.14 -21.19
N ALA A 100 14.33 -9.37 -22.51
CA ALA A 100 14.57 -10.68 -23.12
C ALA A 100 15.06 -10.59 -24.58
N CYS A 101 15.65 -11.68 -25.07
CA CYS A 101 16.12 -11.88 -26.44
C CYS A 101 15.44 -13.13 -27.03
N TYR A 102 14.80 -13.02 -28.20
CA TYR A 102 14.10 -14.12 -28.87
C TYR A 102 14.51 -14.25 -30.34
N ALA A 103 14.43 -15.46 -30.91
CA ALA A 103 14.68 -15.66 -32.34
C ALA A 103 13.46 -15.22 -33.19
N PRO A 104 13.65 -14.75 -34.45
CA PRO A 104 12.55 -14.50 -35.38
C PRO A 104 11.67 -15.74 -35.55
N GLY A 105 10.34 -15.58 -35.64
CA GLY A 105 9.39 -16.70 -35.74
C GLY A 105 9.27 -17.59 -34.48
N SER A 106 10.01 -17.34 -33.40
CA SER A 106 9.97 -18.20 -32.21
C SER A 106 8.72 -18.00 -31.35
N THR A 107 8.35 -19.04 -30.59
CA THR A 107 7.35 -18.94 -29.53
C THR A 107 8.00 -18.40 -28.25
N MET A 108 7.44 -17.32 -27.71
CA MET A 108 7.83 -16.76 -26.42
C MET A 108 7.02 -17.40 -25.30
N ASP A 109 7.71 -17.88 -24.25
CA ASP A 109 7.08 -18.10 -22.95
C ASP A 109 6.90 -16.76 -22.23
N LEU A 110 5.66 -16.47 -21.82
CA LEU A 110 5.27 -15.22 -21.17
C LEU A 110 4.66 -15.50 -19.78
N GLN A 111 4.97 -14.64 -18.80
CA GLN A 111 4.45 -14.75 -17.45
C GLN A 111 3.78 -13.45 -16.99
N VAL A 112 2.50 -13.53 -16.62
CA VAL A 112 1.70 -12.42 -16.11
C VAL A 112 1.28 -12.73 -14.69
N GLN A 113 1.57 -11.84 -13.74
CA GLN A 113 1.05 -11.94 -12.37
C GLN A 113 -0.14 -11.00 -12.20
N LEU A 114 -1.28 -11.53 -11.77
CA LEU A 114 -2.39 -10.73 -11.25
C LEU A 114 -2.42 -10.78 -9.73
N THR A 115 -2.55 -9.62 -9.08
CA THR A 115 -2.87 -9.52 -7.65
C THR A 115 -4.38 -9.37 -7.41
N ALA A 116 -5.13 -8.85 -8.38
CA ALA A 116 -6.59 -8.89 -8.44
C ALA A 116 -7.05 -9.39 -9.83
N ASN A 117 -7.89 -10.44 -9.85
CA ASN A 117 -8.36 -11.13 -11.06
C ASN A 117 -9.85 -10.87 -11.28
N HIS A 118 -10.18 -10.18 -12.37
CA HIS A 118 -11.54 -9.76 -12.73
C HIS A 118 -12.10 -10.52 -13.95
N MET A 119 -11.68 -11.77 -14.16
CA MET A 119 -11.98 -12.55 -15.37
C MET A 119 -11.59 -11.79 -16.65
N GLY A 120 -12.11 -12.19 -17.81
CA GLY A 120 -11.80 -11.57 -19.09
C GLY A 120 -10.64 -12.26 -19.79
N TYR A 121 -9.71 -11.48 -20.35
CA TYR A 121 -8.66 -12.04 -21.20
C TYR A 121 -7.44 -11.13 -21.34
N PHE A 122 -6.31 -11.73 -21.71
CA PHE A 122 -5.10 -11.02 -22.11
C PHE A 122 -4.98 -11.00 -23.64
N GLU A 123 -4.55 -9.88 -24.19
CA GLU A 123 -3.99 -9.78 -25.54
C GLU A 123 -2.52 -9.38 -25.47
N PHE A 124 -1.78 -9.74 -26.52
CA PHE A 124 -0.40 -9.30 -26.72
C PHE A 124 -0.25 -8.67 -28.09
N GLY A 125 0.41 -7.52 -28.15
CA GLY A 125 0.78 -6.84 -29.38
C GLY A 125 2.27 -6.54 -29.43
N LEU A 126 2.84 -6.47 -30.62
CA LEU A 126 4.26 -6.15 -30.81
C LEU A 126 4.41 -4.93 -31.72
N CYS A 127 5.15 -3.93 -31.26
CA CYS A 127 5.55 -2.76 -32.04
C CYS A 127 7.05 -2.87 -32.36
N LYS A 128 7.43 -2.68 -33.64
CA LYS A 128 8.83 -2.52 -34.05
C LYS A 128 9.12 -1.05 -34.29
N LEU A 129 10.06 -0.52 -33.51
CA LEU A 129 10.61 0.82 -33.67
C LEU A 129 11.92 0.71 -34.48
N ASN A 130 12.06 1.50 -35.54
CA ASN A 130 13.06 1.29 -36.60
C ASN A 130 14.30 2.16 -36.42
N LEU A 131 14.10 3.37 -35.91
CA LEU A 131 15.16 4.32 -35.56
C LEU A 131 15.27 4.45 -34.04
N LEU A 132 16.46 4.83 -33.57
CA LEU A 132 16.79 4.95 -32.15
C LEU A 132 15.83 5.86 -31.36
N ASN A 133 15.26 6.89 -31.99
CA ASN A 133 14.36 7.86 -31.37
C ASN A 133 12.88 7.72 -31.82
N ASP A 134 12.52 6.64 -32.51
CA ASP A 134 11.12 6.32 -32.79
C ASP A 134 10.36 6.10 -31.46
N LYS A 135 9.05 6.38 -31.46
CA LYS A 135 8.17 6.13 -30.32
C LYS A 135 6.98 5.25 -30.73
N GLU A 136 6.42 4.56 -29.75
CA GLU A 136 5.26 3.71 -29.94
C GLU A 136 4.02 4.53 -30.32
N THR A 137 3.18 3.94 -31.16
CA THR A 137 1.85 4.41 -31.49
C THR A 137 0.90 3.20 -31.52
N GLU A 138 -0.41 3.42 -31.38
CA GLU A 138 -1.39 2.32 -31.46
C GLU A 138 -1.27 1.56 -32.80
N ASP A 139 -1.15 2.31 -33.91
CA ASP A 139 -0.98 1.75 -35.26
C ASP A 139 0.32 0.95 -35.42
N CYS A 140 1.31 1.09 -34.53
CA CYS A 140 2.54 0.29 -34.56
C CYS A 140 2.28 -1.16 -34.12
N PHE A 141 1.44 -1.36 -33.10
CA PHE A 141 1.24 -2.68 -32.50
C PHE A 141 0.50 -3.63 -33.45
N LYS A 142 1.09 -4.82 -33.66
CA LYS A 142 0.45 -5.93 -34.37
C LYS A 142 0.12 -7.02 -33.36
N THR A 143 -1.15 -7.41 -33.28
CA THR A 143 -1.62 -8.46 -32.37
C THR A 143 -0.88 -9.76 -32.67
N LEU A 144 -0.25 -10.34 -31.65
CA LEU A 144 0.36 -11.66 -31.71
C LEU A 144 -0.72 -12.74 -31.53
N VAL A 145 -0.37 -13.98 -31.86
CA VAL A 145 -1.24 -15.15 -31.66
C VAL A 145 -0.54 -16.21 -30.83
N GLN A 146 -1.32 -16.95 -30.06
CA GLN A 146 -0.91 -18.18 -29.39
C GLN A 146 -0.60 -19.28 -30.43
N PRO A 147 0.15 -20.33 -30.07
CA PRO A 147 0.40 -21.49 -30.96
C PRO A 147 -0.84 -22.23 -31.47
N ASN A 148 -2.01 -22.04 -30.86
CA ASN A 148 -3.30 -22.57 -31.34
C ASN A 148 -4.00 -21.64 -32.36
N GLY A 149 -3.46 -20.46 -32.64
CA GLY A 149 -4.02 -19.43 -33.53
C GLY A 149 -4.94 -18.40 -32.86
N GLU A 150 -5.22 -18.53 -31.57
CA GLU A 150 -6.07 -17.57 -30.83
C GLU A 150 -5.29 -16.31 -30.44
N LYS A 151 -5.96 -15.16 -30.46
CA LYS A 151 -5.40 -13.86 -30.03
C LYS A 151 -5.55 -13.67 -28.52
N ASP A 152 -6.74 -13.94 -28.01
CA ASP A 152 -7.12 -13.70 -26.63
C ASP A 152 -6.76 -14.90 -25.74
N TRP A 153 -5.91 -14.72 -24.72
CA TRP A 153 -5.72 -15.72 -23.68
C TRP A 153 -6.81 -15.55 -22.62
N LYS A 154 -7.84 -16.42 -22.64
CA LYS A 154 -8.99 -16.33 -21.73
C LYS A 154 -8.58 -16.65 -20.29
N LEU A 155 -8.80 -15.70 -19.38
CA LEU A 155 -8.25 -15.69 -18.03
C LEU A 155 -9.00 -16.67 -17.09
N PRO A 156 -8.35 -17.71 -16.55
CA PRO A 156 -8.91 -18.52 -15.47
C PRO A 156 -8.91 -17.76 -14.14
N ALA A 157 -9.78 -18.15 -13.22
CA ALA A 157 -9.91 -17.51 -11.91
C ALA A 157 -8.64 -17.60 -11.02
N GLY A 158 -8.53 -16.63 -10.11
CA GLY A 158 -7.54 -16.55 -9.02
C GLY A 158 -6.41 -15.54 -9.27
N SER A 159 -5.99 -14.84 -8.20
CA SER A 159 -4.81 -13.97 -8.22
C SER A 159 -3.54 -14.79 -8.06
N LYS A 160 -2.73 -14.88 -9.12
CA LYS A 160 -1.51 -15.69 -9.21
C LYS A 160 -0.69 -15.28 -10.43
N THR A 161 0.49 -15.90 -10.59
CA THR A 161 1.20 -15.91 -11.88
C THR A 161 0.55 -16.92 -12.84
N PHE A 162 0.33 -16.47 -14.06
CA PHE A 162 -0.17 -17.24 -15.20
C PHE A 162 0.94 -17.35 -16.25
N ASN A 163 1.07 -18.52 -16.86
CA ASN A 163 2.04 -18.80 -17.92
C ASN A 163 1.27 -19.00 -19.22
N MET A 164 1.77 -18.42 -20.31
CA MET A 164 1.15 -18.48 -21.65
C MET A 164 2.23 -18.40 -22.74
N GLN A 165 1.87 -18.77 -23.97
CA GLN A 165 2.78 -18.78 -25.11
C GLN A 165 2.21 -17.96 -26.26
N TYR A 166 3.05 -17.14 -26.88
CA TYR A 166 2.70 -16.34 -28.07
C TYR A 166 3.83 -16.39 -29.10
N MET A 167 3.48 -16.43 -30.38
CA MET A 167 4.43 -16.53 -31.49
C MET A 167 4.85 -15.15 -31.98
N LEU A 168 6.16 -14.98 -32.21
CA LEU A 168 6.70 -13.83 -32.93
C LEU A 168 6.50 -13.99 -34.45
N PRO A 169 6.38 -12.90 -35.22
CA PRO A 169 6.32 -12.98 -36.68
C PRO A 169 7.61 -13.55 -37.29
N ASP A 170 7.47 -14.35 -38.35
CA ASP A 170 8.59 -14.83 -39.15
C ASP A 170 9.39 -13.68 -39.77
N GLY A 171 10.72 -13.81 -39.78
CA GLY A 171 11.63 -12.83 -40.38
C GLY A 171 11.70 -11.46 -39.67
N LEU A 172 10.95 -11.25 -38.58
CA LEU A 172 11.07 -10.04 -37.77
C LEU A 172 12.41 -10.02 -37.05
N SER A 173 13.21 -8.97 -37.30
CA SER A 173 14.37 -8.63 -36.47
C SER A 173 14.30 -7.17 -36.03
N CYS A 174 14.89 -6.90 -34.87
CA CYS A 174 14.93 -5.60 -34.20
C CYS A 174 16.40 -5.28 -33.82
N ASP A 175 17.31 -5.50 -34.77
CA ASP A 175 18.76 -5.35 -34.59
C ASP A 175 19.24 -3.88 -34.72
N GLY A 176 20.38 -3.56 -34.10
CA GLY A 176 21.09 -2.29 -34.28
C GLY A 176 20.45 -1.11 -33.56
N ASP A 177 20.01 -0.10 -34.32
CA ASP A 177 19.26 1.06 -33.81
C ASP A 177 17.74 0.79 -33.70
N SER A 178 17.27 -0.36 -34.20
CA SER A 178 15.91 -0.83 -33.98
C SER A 178 15.77 -1.47 -32.59
N HIS A 179 14.56 -1.46 -32.05
CA HIS A 179 14.16 -2.26 -30.89
C HIS A 179 12.68 -2.65 -31.03
N CYS A 180 12.23 -3.63 -30.23
CA CYS A 180 10.85 -4.08 -30.26
C CYS A 180 10.20 -3.99 -28.88
N VAL A 181 8.98 -3.50 -28.85
CA VAL A 181 8.20 -3.27 -27.64
C VAL A 181 7.04 -4.24 -27.63
N LEU A 182 7.08 -5.21 -26.71
CA LEU A 182 5.98 -6.13 -26.45
C LEU A 182 4.99 -5.45 -25.50
N ARG A 183 3.73 -5.33 -25.93
CA ARG A 183 2.64 -4.83 -25.08
C ARG A 183 1.74 -5.97 -24.64
N TRP A 184 1.61 -6.15 -23.33
CA TRP A 184 0.50 -6.87 -22.71
C TRP A 184 -0.68 -5.90 -22.54
N HIS A 185 -1.89 -6.36 -22.86
CA HIS A 185 -3.15 -5.68 -22.60
C HIS A 185 -4.06 -6.65 -21.85
N TYR A 186 -4.53 -6.26 -20.67
CA TYR A 186 -5.56 -6.98 -19.93
C TYR A 186 -6.90 -6.25 -20.07
N VAL A 187 -7.93 -6.98 -20.51
CA VAL A 187 -9.33 -6.55 -20.48
C VAL A 187 -10.05 -7.37 -19.42
N GLY A 188 -10.50 -6.71 -18.35
CA GLY A 188 -11.35 -7.31 -17.32
C GLY A 188 -12.75 -7.65 -17.85
N TRP A 189 -13.52 -8.45 -17.12
CA TRP A 189 -14.89 -8.81 -17.51
C TRP A 189 -15.82 -8.98 -16.30
N ASN A 190 -15.58 -8.18 -15.26
CA ASN A 190 -16.39 -8.13 -14.04
C ASN A 190 -17.59 -7.17 -14.14
N ASN A 191 -17.62 -6.29 -15.15
CA ASN A 191 -18.75 -5.37 -15.36
C ASN A 191 -19.74 -5.99 -16.38
N PRO A 192 -20.94 -6.41 -15.98
CA PRO A 192 -21.92 -7.01 -16.91
C PRO A 192 -22.50 -5.95 -17.86
N ASP A 193 -23.04 -6.41 -18.99
CA ASP A 193 -23.83 -5.63 -19.96
C ASP A 193 -23.13 -4.38 -20.58
N VAL A 194 -21.80 -4.27 -20.48
CA VAL A 194 -20.99 -3.23 -21.12
C VAL A 194 -19.97 -3.79 -22.11
N GLY A 195 -19.66 -3.02 -23.16
CA GLY A 195 -18.54 -3.30 -24.07
C GLY A 195 -17.17 -3.03 -23.45
N ILE A 196 -16.10 -3.27 -24.21
CA ILE A 196 -14.70 -3.15 -23.77
C ILE A 196 -14.37 -1.83 -23.05
N ASP A 197 -14.87 -0.70 -23.53
CA ASP A 197 -14.66 0.62 -22.93
C ASP A 197 -15.27 0.76 -21.52
N GLY A 198 -16.29 -0.06 -21.19
CA GLY A 198 -16.90 -0.13 -19.86
C GLY A 198 -16.21 -1.09 -18.90
N GLN A 199 -15.23 -1.88 -19.35
CA GLN A 199 -14.43 -2.76 -18.51
C GLN A 199 -13.22 -2.02 -17.95
N GLU A 200 -12.67 -2.51 -16.83
CA GLU A 200 -11.30 -2.14 -16.44
C GLU A 200 -10.30 -2.69 -17.46
N GLN A 201 -9.29 -1.89 -17.80
CA GLN A 201 -8.26 -2.26 -18.76
C GLN A 201 -6.88 -1.81 -18.28
N PHE A 202 -5.85 -2.60 -18.58
CA PHE A 202 -4.47 -2.38 -18.13
C PHE A 202 -3.50 -2.67 -19.26
N TRP A 203 -2.42 -1.90 -19.35
CA TRP A 203 -1.39 -2.10 -20.36
C TRP A 203 0.00 -2.10 -19.72
N ASN A 204 0.90 -2.93 -20.23
CA ASN A 204 2.32 -2.91 -19.87
C ASN A 204 3.15 -3.02 -21.15
N CYS A 205 4.21 -2.22 -21.29
CA CYS A 205 5.22 -2.37 -22.33
C CYS A 205 6.52 -2.96 -21.77
N ALA A 206 7.10 -3.95 -22.46
CA ALA A 206 8.39 -4.55 -22.19
C ALA A 206 9.30 -4.44 -23.41
N ASP A 207 10.54 -4.00 -23.21
CA ASP A 207 11.54 -3.92 -24.27
C ASP A 207 12.17 -5.29 -24.52
N ILE A 208 12.14 -5.77 -25.76
CA ILE A 208 12.71 -7.05 -26.18
C ILE A 208 13.59 -6.87 -27.43
N TYR A 209 14.60 -7.73 -27.55
CA TYR A 209 15.25 -7.96 -28.83
C TYR A 209 14.66 -9.18 -29.53
N VAL A 210 14.46 -9.06 -30.84
CA VAL A 210 14.25 -10.19 -31.74
C VAL A 210 15.41 -10.19 -32.73
N SER A 211 16.24 -11.23 -32.73
CA SER A 211 17.47 -11.26 -33.52
C SER A 211 17.87 -12.69 -33.86
N ASN A 212 18.48 -12.89 -35.03
CA ASN A 212 19.15 -14.16 -35.37
C ASN A 212 20.36 -14.46 -34.45
N SER A 213 20.81 -13.47 -33.67
CA SER A 213 21.84 -13.65 -32.62
C SER A 213 21.26 -14.07 -31.26
N CYS A 214 19.95 -13.94 -31.05
CA CYS A 214 19.28 -14.56 -29.90
C CYS A 214 19.27 -16.09 -30.12
N GLY A 215 20.26 -16.78 -29.54
CA GLY A 215 20.47 -18.20 -29.79
C GLY A 215 19.24 -19.06 -29.49
N SER A 216 18.97 -20.04 -30.35
CA SER A 216 17.86 -20.97 -30.21
C SER A 216 17.84 -21.59 -28.81
N SER A 217 16.80 -21.28 -28.01
CA SER A 217 16.65 -21.82 -26.66
C SER A 217 16.78 -23.35 -26.68
N PRO A 218 17.49 -23.94 -25.70
CA PRO A 218 17.58 -25.39 -25.60
C PRO A 218 16.19 -25.97 -25.40
N SER A 219 15.71 -26.73 -26.39
CA SER A 219 14.43 -27.43 -26.30
C SER A 219 14.44 -28.31 -25.04
N PRO A 220 13.42 -28.22 -24.16
CA PRO A 220 13.39 -29.00 -22.93
C PRO A 220 13.39 -30.49 -23.27
N SER A 221 14.48 -31.18 -22.93
CA SER A 221 14.68 -32.57 -23.33
C SER A 221 13.59 -33.48 -22.77
N SER A 222 12.85 -34.12 -23.66
CA SER A 222 11.72 -34.99 -23.36
C SER A 222 12.16 -36.37 -22.82
N SER A 223 12.71 -36.38 -21.60
CA SER A 223 13.00 -37.62 -20.85
C SER A 223 11.81 -38.11 -20.01
N GLN A 224 10.62 -38.19 -20.63
CA GLN A 224 9.45 -38.80 -20.00
C GLN A 224 9.48 -40.33 -20.17
N SER A 225 9.86 -41.06 -19.12
CA SER A 225 9.77 -42.53 -19.10
C SER A 225 8.40 -43.01 -18.62
N THR A 226 7.42 -43.09 -19.52
CA THR A 226 6.11 -43.72 -19.29
C THR A 226 6.12 -45.22 -19.62
N PRO A 227 5.77 -46.11 -18.68
CA PRO A 227 5.49 -47.51 -18.98
C PRO A 227 4.21 -47.65 -19.84
N SER A 228 4.20 -48.62 -20.76
CA SER A 228 3.23 -48.69 -21.87
C SER A 228 1.90 -49.37 -21.54
N THR A 229 0.85 -48.96 -22.24
CA THR A 229 -0.50 -49.54 -22.22
C THR A 229 -0.57 -50.92 -22.88
N SER A 230 -1.46 -51.80 -22.39
CA SER A 230 -2.02 -52.90 -23.19
C SER A 230 -3.49 -53.15 -22.85
N THR A 231 -4.32 -53.36 -23.88
CA THR A 231 -5.77 -53.60 -23.80
C THR A 231 -6.09 -54.96 -24.43
N PRO A 232 -7.19 -55.64 -24.04
CA PRO A 232 -8.21 -55.91 -25.07
C PRO A 232 -9.69 -56.01 -24.61
N SER A 233 -10.55 -55.32 -25.37
CA SER A 233 -11.85 -55.76 -25.95
C SER A 233 -12.99 -56.45 -25.16
N THR A 234 -14.14 -55.75 -25.16
CA THR A 234 -15.52 -56.19 -25.53
C THR A 234 -16.37 -57.15 -24.67
N SER A 235 -17.55 -56.67 -24.18
CA SER A 235 -18.93 -57.03 -24.63
C SER A 235 -20.02 -56.95 -23.53
N LYS A 236 -21.32 -57.00 -23.93
CA LYS A 236 -22.57 -56.58 -23.23
C LYS A 236 -23.52 -57.79 -23.08
N PRO A 237 -24.25 -58.03 -21.94
CA PRO A 237 -25.58 -57.43 -21.63
C PRO A 237 -25.98 -57.38 -20.11
N ALA A 238 -27.22 -57.09 -19.68
CA ALA A 238 -28.17 -55.98 -19.92
C ALA A 238 -29.42 -56.07 -18.99
N MET A 239 -30.00 -54.93 -18.55
CA MET A 239 -31.34 -54.78 -17.91
C MET A 239 -31.51 -55.44 -16.49
N THR A 240 -32.48 -55.11 -15.61
CA THR A 240 -33.70 -54.25 -15.66
C THR A 240 -34.12 -53.75 -14.24
N ASN A 241 -35.00 -52.73 -14.20
CA ASN A 241 -36.03 -52.41 -13.18
C ASN A 241 -35.69 -51.79 -11.79
N ASP A 242 -36.16 -50.53 -11.66
CA ASP A 242 -36.69 -49.83 -10.47
C ASP A 242 -37.94 -50.55 -9.89
N PRO A 243 -38.46 -50.26 -8.65
CA PRO A 243 -39.10 -48.97 -8.36
C PRO A 243 -39.03 -48.40 -6.91
N LYS A 244 -39.66 -47.21 -6.79
CA LYS A 244 -39.71 -46.19 -5.73
C LYS A 244 -40.70 -46.51 -4.55
N PRO A 245 -41.10 -45.60 -3.61
CA PRO A 245 -40.82 -45.76 -2.17
C PRO A 245 -42.06 -45.69 -1.24
N THR A 246 -41.86 -45.72 0.10
CA THR A 246 -42.90 -45.33 1.07
C THR A 246 -42.37 -44.74 2.40
N ALA A 247 -43.22 -43.91 3.01
CA ALA A 247 -43.19 -43.36 4.38
C ALA A 247 -44.67 -43.04 4.77
N PRO A 248 -45.04 -42.48 5.94
CA PRO A 248 -44.29 -42.16 7.16
C PRO A 248 -44.97 -42.74 8.44
N SER A 249 -44.59 -42.28 9.64
CA SER A 249 -45.54 -42.09 10.77
C SER A 249 -45.02 -41.09 11.80
N SER A 250 -45.87 -40.69 12.75
CA SER A 250 -45.68 -39.62 13.73
C SER A 250 -45.90 -40.06 15.19
N SER A 251 -45.48 -39.22 16.14
CA SER A 251 -46.13 -38.99 17.43
C SER A 251 -45.69 -37.63 18.00
N ALA A 252 -46.46 -37.06 18.93
CA ALA A 252 -46.21 -35.77 19.57
C ALA A 252 -46.62 -35.84 21.05
N ASP A 253 -46.15 -34.90 21.88
CA ASP A 253 -46.80 -34.54 23.14
C ASP A 253 -46.37 -33.14 23.67
N THR A 254 -47.29 -32.52 24.39
CA THR A 254 -47.20 -31.26 25.18
C THR A 254 -48.30 -31.35 26.25
N PRO A 255 -48.21 -30.72 27.45
CA PRO A 255 -48.41 -29.25 27.57
C PRO A 255 -47.87 -28.57 28.87
N VAL A 256 -48.42 -27.37 29.15
CA VAL A 256 -48.63 -26.65 30.45
C VAL A 256 -47.80 -25.36 30.67
N THR A 257 -48.49 -24.37 31.24
CA THR A 257 -48.12 -22.98 31.56
C THR A 257 -47.65 -22.84 33.04
N THR A 258 -47.46 -21.71 33.74
CA THR A 258 -47.97 -20.32 33.64
C THR A 258 -47.10 -19.33 34.47
N ASP A 259 -47.49 -18.05 34.50
CA ASP A 259 -47.34 -17.04 35.58
C ASP A 259 -46.27 -15.91 35.52
N THR A 260 -46.81 -14.68 35.41
CA THR A 260 -46.28 -13.34 35.78
C THR A 260 -46.85 -12.94 37.17
N PRO A 261 -46.45 -11.85 37.91
CA PRO A 261 -46.22 -10.43 37.52
C PRO A 261 -44.80 -9.91 37.95
N VAL A 262 -44.44 -8.65 38.27
CA VAL A 262 -45.11 -7.38 38.67
C VAL A 262 -44.27 -6.13 38.29
N THR A 263 -44.88 -4.93 38.37
CA THR A 263 -44.26 -3.58 38.41
C THR A 263 -43.55 -3.27 39.75
N THR A 264 -42.83 -2.16 40.00
CA THR A 264 -42.79 -0.81 39.33
C THR A 264 -41.32 -0.29 39.26
N ASP A 265 -40.86 0.98 39.34
CA ASP A 265 -41.41 2.33 39.63
C ASP A 265 -40.60 3.49 38.97
N THR A 266 -41.03 4.74 39.15
CA THR A 266 -40.46 5.99 38.58
C THR A 266 -39.60 6.77 39.60
N PRO A 267 -38.66 7.64 39.17
CA PRO A 267 -38.90 9.11 39.30
C PRO A 267 -38.20 9.99 38.21
N VAL A 268 -38.86 10.96 37.56
CA VAL A 268 -39.08 12.41 37.91
C VAL A 268 -38.28 13.38 36.99
N THR A 269 -38.79 14.59 36.79
CA THR A 269 -38.40 15.58 35.75
C THR A 269 -37.88 16.90 36.34
N THR A 270 -36.86 17.53 35.71
CA THR A 270 -36.52 18.98 35.62
C THR A 270 -35.15 19.14 34.91
N ASP A 271 -34.71 20.26 34.31
CA ASP A 271 -35.32 21.59 34.08
C ASP A 271 -34.81 22.27 32.79
N THR A 272 -35.33 23.48 32.48
CA THR A 272 -35.04 24.28 31.27
C THR A 272 -33.77 25.16 31.38
N PRO A 273 -33.12 25.52 30.25
CA PRO A 273 -32.95 26.94 29.92
C PRO A 273 -33.35 27.24 28.44
N VAL A 274 -34.18 28.24 28.13
CA VAL A 274 -33.99 29.72 28.20
C VAL A 274 -33.21 30.29 26.99
N THR A 275 -33.71 31.41 26.48
CA THR A 275 -33.47 31.99 25.15
C THR A 275 -32.10 32.63 24.92
N THR A 276 -31.65 32.49 23.67
CA THR A 276 -31.19 33.57 22.76
C THR A 276 -30.65 34.86 23.35
N ASP A 277 -29.43 35.23 22.98
CA ASP A 277 -29.00 36.62 22.84
C ASP A 277 -28.08 36.78 21.61
N THR A 278 -28.14 37.92 20.93
CA THR A 278 -27.48 38.15 19.63
C THR A 278 -26.49 39.32 19.70
N PRO A 279 -25.18 39.13 19.40
CA PRO A 279 -24.24 40.24 19.29
C PRO A 279 -24.36 40.97 17.93
N VAL A 280 -24.38 42.29 18.01
CA VAL A 280 -24.53 43.28 16.92
C VAL A 280 -23.38 43.25 15.90
N THR A 281 -23.68 43.64 14.65
CA THR A 281 -22.72 43.84 13.56
C THR A 281 -22.12 45.26 13.52
N THR A 282 -20.81 45.38 13.74
CA THR A 282 -19.87 46.46 13.31
C THR A 282 -18.45 46.01 13.73
N ASP A 283 -17.30 46.33 13.08
CA ASP A 283 -16.96 47.25 11.98
C ASP A 283 -15.93 46.62 11.01
N THR A 284 -15.67 47.25 9.86
CA THR A 284 -14.64 46.86 8.85
C THR A 284 -14.29 48.06 7.96
N PRO A 285 -13.03 48.28 7.50
CA PRO A 285 -11.70 47.95 8.04
C PRO A 285 -10.82 49.23 8.15
N PRO A 286 -9.48 49.10 8.22
CA PRO A 286 -8.59 49.91 7.39
C PRO A 286 -7.87 49.05 6.33
N SER A 287 -7.57 49.63 5.17
CA SER A 287 -6.92 48.94 4.04
C SER A 287 -5.46 49.36 3.88
N THR A 288 -4.60 48.41 3.52
CA THR A 288 -3.26 48.67 2.96
C THR A 288 -3.05 47.80 1.72
N SER A 289 -2.53 48.40 0.66
CA SER A 289 -2.61 47.88 -0.71
C SER A 289 -1.49 46.90 -1.08
N GLY A 290 -1.88 45.73 -1.59
CA GLY A 290 -1.11 44.91 -2.52
C GLY A 290 -1.98 44.59 -3.73
N ALA A 291 -1.49 44.83 -4.96
CA ALA A 291 -2.25 44.51 -6.16
C ALA A 291 -2.24 42.99 -6.41
N PRO A 292 -3.39 42.35 -6.70
CA PRO A 292 -3.40 40.93 -7.04
C PRO A 292 -2.55 40.64 -8.29
N GLN A 293 -1.65 39.68 -8.20
CA GLN A 293 -1.09 39.03 -9.38
C GLN A 293 -2.22 38.28 -10.13
N PRO A 294 -2.13 38.14 -11.46
CA PRO A 294 -3.18 37.50 -12.24
C PRO A 294 -3.24 35.99 -11.94
N MET A 295 -4.17 35.58 -11.10
CA MET A 295 -4.43 34.16 -10.82
C MET A 295 -5.01 33.47 -12.06
N ASP A 296 -4.47 32.29 -12.41
CA ASP A 296 -5.08 31.39 -13.38
C ASP A 296 -6.49 31.01 -12.88
N PRO A 297 -7.57 31.23 -13.65
CA PRO A 297 -8.93 30.93 -13.23
C PRO A 297 -9.17 29.43 -12.96
N GLN A 298 -8.24 28.54 -13.32
CA GLN A 298 -8.29 27.11 -13.00
C GLN A 298 -7.63 26.75 -11.65
N CYS A 299 -6.97 27.70 -10.96
CA CYS A 299 -6.30 27.51 -9.66
C CYS A 299 -7.18 27.91 -8.44
N GLY A 300 -8.33 28.56 -8.66
CA GLY A 300 -9.14 29.11 -7.58
C GLY A 300 -8.35 30.14 -6.76
N GLY A 301 -8.30 29.94 -5.44
CA GLY A 301 -7.48 30.74 -4.52
C GLY A 301 -6.11 30.12 -4.16
N CYS A 302 -5.68 29.06 -4.86
CA CYS A 302 -4.45 28.36 -4.51
C CYS A 302 -3.19 29.09 -5.01
N THR A 303 -2.16 29.14 -4.16
CA THR A 303 -0.88 29.83 -4.39
C THR A 303 0.34 28.90 -4.33
N ASN A 304 0.12 27.58 -4.44
CA ASN A 304 1.16 26.55 -4.51
C ASN A 304 0.59 25.37 -5.32
N CYS A 305 0.71 24.11 -4.87
CA CYS A 305 0.25 22.96 -5.64
C CYS A 305 -1.27 22.70 -5.50
N TYR A 306 -2.04 22.82 -6.58
CA TYR A 306 -3.51 22.70 -6.61
C TYR A 306 -3.98 21.32 -7.12
N PHE A 307 -5.07 20.80 -6.54
CA PHE A 307 -5.69 19.53 -6.93
C PHE A 307 -7.16 19.71 -7.32
N ALA A 308 -7.44 19.66 -8.63
CA ALA A 308 -8.75 20.01 -9.18
C ALA A 308 -9.87 19.01 -8.89
N VAL A 309 -9.57 17.82 -8.34
CA VAL A 309 -10.58 16.78 -8.03
C VAL A 309 -11.37 17.12 -6.76
N ASN A 310 -10.79 17.89 -5.83
CA ASN A 310 -11.43 18.28 -4.57
C ASN A 310 -11.19 19.76 -4.18
N ASN A 311 -10.70 20.58 -5.12
CA ASN A 311 -10.27 21.96 -4.94
C ASN A 311 -9.18 22.15 -3.85
N GLY A 312 -8.39 21.11 -3.56
CA GLY A 312 -7.34 21.15 -2.54
C GLY A 312 -6.15 22.03 -2.94
N CYS A 313 -5.53 22.69 -1.97
CA CYS A 313 -4.29 23.45 -2.15
C CYS A 313 -3.23 22.96 -1.16
N PHE A 314 -2.17 22.39 -1.70
CA PHE A 314 -1.06 21.75 -0.98
C PHE A 314 0.07 22.78 -0.91
N LEU A 315 0.13 23.51 0.21
CA LEU A 315 1.11 24.57 0.44
C LEU A 315 2.47 24.00 0.83
N GLY A 316 3.56 24.65 0.40
CA GLY A 316 4.93 24.30 0.77
C GLY A 316 5.57 23.19 -0.08
N TRP A 317 4.92 22.71 -1.14
CA TRP A 317 5.58 21.88 -2.15
C TRP A 317 6.45 22.77 -3.06
N SER A 318 7.51 22.18 -3.62
CA SER A 318 8.23 22.76 -4.78
C SER A 318 7.43 22.57 -6.06
N LYS A 319 7.75 23.35 -7.09
CA LYS A 319 7.17 23.17 -8.43
C LYS A 319 7.54 21.79 -8.97
N ALA A 320 8.76 21.32 -8.72
CA ALA A 320 9.20 19.97 -9.10
C ALA A 320 8.36 18.84 -8.46
N GLN A 321 8.01 18.95 -7.18
CA GLN A 321 7.13 17.99 -6.49
C GLN A 321 5.67 18.10 -6.96
N CYS A 322 5.20 19.29 -7.32
CA CYS A 322 3.87 19.43 -7.89
C CYS A 322 3.80 18.83 -9.29
N ASP A 323 4.77 19.16 -10.14
CA ASP A 323 4.90 18.66 -11.50
C ASP A 323 5.15 17.14 -11.53
N SER A 324 5.66 16.49 -10.46
CA SER A 324 5.86 15.03 -10.42
C SER A 324 4.56 14.22 -10.36
N HIS A 325 3.43 14.83 -10.04
CA HIS A 325 2.13 14.16 -9.96
C HIS A 325 1.09 14.81 -10.90
N ASP A 326 0.71 14.09 -11.96
CA ASP A 326 -0.07 14.60 -13.10
C ASP A 326 -1.56 14.96 -12.80
N VAL A 327 -2.03 14.67 -11.59
CA VAL A 327 -3.36 15.09 -11.12
C VAL A 327 -3.35 16.47 -10.48
N TYR A 328 -2.17 17.03 -10.18
CA TYR A 328 -1.98 18.34 -9.56
C TYR A 328 -1.55 19.40 -10.59
N ARG A 329 -1.62 20.68 -10.21
CA ARG A 329 -1.18 21.84 -11.00
C ARG A 329 -0.38 22.80 -10.12
N TRP A 330 0.77 23.27 -10.58
CA TRP A 330 1.44 24.39 -9.93
C TRP A 330 0.69 25.72 -10.15
N CYS A 331 0.33 26.38 -9.05
CA CYS A 331 -0.33 27.67 -8.99
C CYS A 331 0.44 28.71 -8.13
N GLY A 332 1.70 28.42 -7.80
CA GLY A 332 2.62 29.38 -7.18
C GLY A 332 3.28 30.30 -8.21
N GLY A 333 3.80 31.44 -7.76
CA GLY A 333 4.68 32.27 -8.58
C GLY A 333 6.06 31.62 -8.75
N ASP A 334 6.83 32.04 -9.76
CA ASP A 334 8.12 31.42 -10.08
C ASP A 334 9.15 31.54 -8.93
N ASP A 335 9.12 32.62 -8.15
CA ASP A 335 9.94 32.82 -6.95
C ASP A 335 9.45 32.05 -5.71
N SER A 336 8.37 31.26 -5.81
CA SER A 336 7.79 30.50 -4.66
C SER A 336 8.18 29.03 -4.62
N ASP A 337 9.11 28.59 -5.48
CA ASP A 337 9.73 27.27 -5.38
C ASP A 337 10.83 27.28 -4.27
N PRO A 338 10.75 26.41 -3.23
CA PRO A 338 11.76 26.32 -2.18
C PRO A 338 13.16 25.86 -2.61
N SER A 339 13.38 25.53 -3.89
CA SER A 339 14.62 24.95 -4.41
C SER A 339 15.65 25.95 -4.97
N THR A 340 15.45 27.27 -4.85
CA THR A 340 16.46 28.27 -5.23
C THR A 340 17.37 28.67 -4.04
N PRO A 341 18.63 28.21 -3.98
CA PRO A 341 19.59 28.69 -2.99
C PRO A 341 20.08 30.10 -3.37
N SER A 342 19.48 31.11 -2.75
CA SER A 342 19.94 32.51 -2.83
C SER A 342 21.43 32.61 -2.48
N SER A 343 22.25 32.98 -3.48
CA SER A 343 23.69 33.21 -3.28
C SER A 343 23.93 34.32 -2.25
N PRO A 344 25.00 34.25 -1.45
CA PRO A 344 25.16 35.10 -0.27
C PRO A 344 25.26 36.58 -0.65
N MET A 345 24.30 37.39 -0.16
CA MET A 345 24.41 38.84 -0.20
C MET A 345 25.58 39.32 0.68
N SER A 346 26.37 40.23 0.14
CA SER A 346 27.53 40.82 0.81
C SER A 346 27.16 41.58 2.09
N ALA A 347 28.12 41.67 3.01
CA ALA A 347 28.07 42.51 4.20
C ALA A 347 27.75 44.00 3.85
N PRO A 348 27.13 44.76 4.78
CA PRO A 348 26.46 46.02 4.44
C PRO A 348 27.41 47.15 4.05
N SER A 349 27.01 47.91 3.02
CA SER A 349 27.65 49.16 2.64
C SER A 349 27.25 50.29 3.61
N THR A 350 28.23 50.91 4.26
CA THR A 350 28.08 52.19 4.96
C THR A 350 28.89 53.26 4.23
N ASN A 351 28.21 54.34 3.85
CA ASN A 351 28.77 55.32 2.91
C ASN A 351 29.32 56.55 3.67
N ALA A 352 30.64 56.64 3.85
CA ALA A 352 31.31 57.82 4.41
C ALA A 352 32.78 57.98 3.96
N SER A 353 33.06 59.08 3.26
CA SER A 353 34.34 59.81 3.20
C SER A 353 35.60 59.19 2.55
N TYR A 354 35.99 59.81 1.43
CA TYR A 354 37.33 60.06 0.86
C TYR A 354 38.53 60.18 1.85
N PRO A 355 39.82 60.16 1.39
CA PRO A 355 40.38 59.64 0.11
C PRO A 355 41.81 58.99 0.16
N SER A 356 42.16 58.30 -0.94
CA SER A 356 43.49 58.24 -1.63
C SER A 356 44.73 57.53 -1.02
N SER A 357 45.49 56.90 -1.94
CA SER A 357 46.93 56.55 -1.90
C SER A 357 47.41 55.49 -0.89
N SER A 358 48.51 54.75 -1.12
CA SER A 358 49.22 54.33 -2.35
C SER A 358 50.32 53.33 -1.97
N THR A 359 50.85 52.55 -2.93
CA THR A 359 52.17 51.84 -2.84
C THR A 359 52.30 50.76 -1.74
N ASP A 360 53.19 49.76 -1.79
CA ASP A 360 54.15 49.35 -2.82
C ASP A 360 54.33 47.79 -2.88
N THR A 361 55.38 47.37 -3.57
CA THR A 361 55.82 46.02 -3.98
C THR A 361 56.39 45.12 -2.86
N PRO A 362 56.58 43.80 -3.10
CA PRO A 362 56.72 42.78 -2.05
C PRO A 362 58.16 42.34 -1.74
N VAL A 363 58.33 41.46 -0.74
CA VAL A 363 59.58 40.72 -0.47
C VAL A 363 59.29 39.24 -0.19
N THR A 364 60.18 38.35 -0.64
CA THR A 364 60.14 36.88 -0.51
C THR A 364 61.13 36.35 0.53
N MET A 365 60.96 35.08 0.96
CA MET A 365 61.94 33.98 1.25
C MET A 365 61.14 32.83 1.92
N ASP A 366 61.24 31.52 1.61
CA ASP A 366 62.40 30.59 1.48
C ASP A 366 62.98 30.22 2.87
N SER A 367 63.23 28.96 3.31
CA SER A 367 63.44 27.66 2.63
C SER A 367 62.89 26.42 3.41
N SER A 368 63.26 25.18 3.00
CA SER A 368 62.59 23.90 3.36
C SER A 368 63.36 22.92 4.33
N PRO A 369 63.56 21.57 4.14
CA PRO A 369 63.08 20.56 5.11
C PRO A 369 64.03 19.39 5.52
N SER A 370 63.58 18.45 6.39
CA SER A 370 64.06 17.05 6.64
C SER A 370 63.04 16.31 7.57
N THR A 371 62.67 15.00 7.55
CA THR A 371 63.33 13.66 7.46
C THR A 371 64.17 13.27 8.71
N THR A 372 64.25 12.03 9.26
CA THR A 372 63.53 10.70 9.23
C THR A 372 63.83 9.99 10.61
N ASP A 373 63.61 8.71 11.01
CA ASP A 373 63.27 7.37 10.41
C ASP A 373 62.63 6.41 11.49
N THR A 374 62.69 5.06 11.34
CA THR A 374 62.03 4.01 12.20
C THR A 374 63.02 2.84 12.59
N PRO A 375 62.73 1.50 12.75
CA PRO A 375 61.51 0.70 12.99
C PRO A 375 61.36 -0.16 14.33
N PRO A 376 61.68 -1.50 14.50
CA PRO A 376 60.70 -2.45 15.11
C PRO A 376 61.19 -3.45 16.27
N PRO A 377 60.76 -4.74 16.46
CA PRO A 377 60.12 -5.19 17.74
C PRO A 377 60.66 -6.53 18.36
N LYS A 378 59.94 -7.19 19.31
CA LYS A 378 60.25 -8.55 19.84
C LYS A 378 59.03 -9.42 20.27
N ARG A 379 59.27 -10.65 20.80
CA ARG A 379 58.43 -11.86 20.61
C ARG A 379 57.77 -12.54 21.84
N THR A 380 56.75 -13.34 21.52
CA THR A 380 56.17 -14.61 22.05
C THR A 380 57.06 -15.55 22.92
N PRO A 381 56.53 -16.55 23.72
CA PRO A 381 55.60 -17.62 23.24
C PRO A 381 54.61 -18.39 24.18
N SER A 382 53.56 -18.93 23.54
CA SER A 382 52.88 -20.26 23.65
C SER A 382 52.98 -21.17 24.89
N SER A 383 51.81 -21.72 25.32
CA SER A 383 51.65 -23.16 25.62
C SER A 383 50.16 -23.62 25.59
N ASN A 384 49.93 -24.92 25.39
CA ASN A 384 48.63 -25.65 25.46
C ASN A 384 48.96 -27.04 26.06
N PRO A 385 48.09 -27.74 26.82
CA PRO A 385 47.16 -28.70 26.17
C PRO A 385 45.85 -29.01 26.94
N SER A 386 45.06 -29.95 26.38
CA SER A 386 43.76 -30.44 26.87
C SER A 386 43.85 -31.65 27.82
N THR A 387 42.83 -31.85 28.68
CA THR A 387 42.46 -33.15 29.27
C THR A 387 40.96 -33.34 29.45
N THR A 388 40.43 -34.51 29.09
CA THR A 388 39.04 -34.99 29.27
C THR A 388 38.78 -35.62 30.64
N LYS A 389 37.50 -35.60 31.11
CA LYS A 389 36.76 -36.78 31.62
C LYS A 389 35.33 -36.49 32.15
N GLN A 390 34.35 -37.16 31.54
CA GLN A 390 33.22 -37.84 32.23
C GLN A 390 33.70 -39.26 32.67
N PRO A 391 32.92 -40.21 33.27
CA PRO A 391 31.44 -40.34 33.30
C PRO A 391 30.80 -40.82 34.64
N THR A 392 29.46 -40.82 34.71
CA THR A 392 28.65 -41.94 35.30
C THR A 392 27.19 -41.92 34.82
N LEU A 393 26.47 -43.03 35.06
CA LEU A 393 25.12 -43.43 34.61
C LEU A 393 24.42 -44.12 35.81
N SER A 394 23.11 -44.42 35.93
CA SER A 394 21.83 -44.27 35.17
C SER A 394 20.70 -44.83 36.09
N PRO A 395 19.41 -45.01 35.70
CA PRO A 395 18.50 -44.34 34.75
C PRO A 395 17.11 -44.02 35.40
N ASP A 396 16.08 -43.57 34.67
CA ASP A 396 14.93 -44.40 34.18
C ASP A 396 13.83 -43.54 33.48
N THR A 397 12.75 -44.18 33.02
CA THR A 397 11.82 -43.78 31.95
C THR A 397 10.59 -42.95 32.37
N SER A 398 10.10 -42.11 31.44
CA SER A 398 8.73 -42.25 30.88
C SER A 398 8.54 -41.45 29.57
N LEU A 399 7.49 -41.80 28.81
CA LEU A 399 7.25 -41.40 27.41
C LEU A 399 6.57 -40.02 27.25
N LYS A 400 6.86 -39.32 26.14
CA LYS A 400 6.05 -38.22 25.60
C LYS A 400 5.94 -38.35 24.06
N PRO A 401 4.76 -38.17 23.44
CA PRO A 401 4.58 -38.36 21.99
C PRO A 401 5.10 -37.19 21.14
N THR A 402 5.47 -37.51 19.90
CA THR A 402 6.03 -36.61 18.88
C THR A 402 4.94 -35.81 18.15
N PRO A 403 5.09 -34.49 17.95
CA PRO A 403 4.32 -33.72 16.97
C PRO A 403 4.88 -33.89 15.55
N THR A 404 3.99 -33.95 14.54
CA THR A 404 4.35 -34.13 13.13
C THR A 404 5.04 -32.88 12.53
N SER A 405 6.00 -33.08 11.63
CA SER A 405 6.68 -32.01 10.89
C SER A 405 5.82 -31.43 9.76
N SER A 406 5.66 -30.10 9.73
CA SER A 406 5.19 -29.33 8.56
C SER A 406 6.36 -28.64 7.84
N PRO A 407 6.27 -28.33 6.53
CA PRO A 407 7.44 -27.93 5.74
C PRO A 407 7.77 -26.42 5.81
N ASN A 408 9.06 -26.13 5.98
CA ASN A 408 9.79 -24.98 5.42
C ASN A 408 9.23 -23.55 5.62
N THR A 409 9.44 -22.99 6.82
CA THR A 409 9.63 -21.53 6.96
C THR A 409 11.11 -21.20 6.72
N PRO A 410 11.46 -20.15 5.93
CA PRO A 410 12.85 -19.70 5.83
C PRO A 410 13.39 -19.18 7.17
N PRO A 411 14.66 -19.43 7.54
CA PRO A 411 15.27 -18.82 8.72
C PRO A 411 15.54 -17.32 8.49
N SER A 412 15.26 -16.48 9.49
CA SER A 412 15.54 -15.04 9.42
C SER A 412 17.03 -14.74 9.19
N PRO A 413 17.38 -13.72 8.39
CA PRO A 413 18.75 -13.23 8.29
C PRO A 413 19.28 -12.74 9.65
N PRO A 414 20.54 -13.03 10.03
CA PRO A 414 21.11 -12.54 11.27
C PRO A 414 21.37 -11.02 11.18
N GLY A 415 20.68 -10.22 12.01
CA GLY A 415 21.02 -8.81 12.20
C GLY A 415 19.88 -7.81 12.44
N LYS A 416 18.61 -8.20 12.42
CA LYS A 416 17.47 -7.31 12.74
C LYS A 416 16.61 -7.84 13.88
N SER A 417 16.22 -6.94 14.78
CA SER A 417 15.29 -7.17 15.91
C SER A 417 14.12 -6.18 15.85
N GLY A 418 13.07 -6.40 16.65
CA GLY A 418 11.88 -5.55 16.66
C GLY A 418 11.11 -5.52 15.33
N LEU A 419 10.35 -4.44 15.10
CA LEU A 419 9.38 -4.31 14.01
C LEU A 419 9.94 -4.72 12.63
N ALA A 420 11.14 -4.24 12.27
CA ALA A 420 11.73 -4.45 10.95
C ALA A 420 12.14 -5.92 10.62
N ASN A 421 12.05 -6.84 11.59
CA ASN A 421 12.19 -8.29 11.39
C ASN A 421 10.84 -8.98 11.09
N ILE A 422 9.72 -8.37 11.46
CA ILE A 422 8.36 -8.92 11.29
C ILE A 422 7.64 -8.23 10.12
N LEU A 423 7.83 -6.92 9.98
CA LEU A 423 7.34 -6.10 8.88
C LEU A 423 8.53 -5.47 8.13
N PRO A 424 9.12 -6.17 7.13
CA PRO A 424 10.08 -5.57 6.22
C PRO A 424 9.46 -4.46 5.37
N GLU A 425 10.30 -3.57 4.85
CA GLU A 425 9.91 -2.46 3.97
C GLU A 425 9.11 -2.91 2.74
N GLU A 426 9.58 -3.97 2.07
CA GLU A 426 8.88 -4.57 0.92
C GLU A 426 7.46 -5.04 1.29
N LEU A 427 7.28 -5.63 2.47
CA LEU A 427 5.97 -6.05 2.95
C LEU A 427 5.09 -4.86 3.32
N PHE A 428 5.64 -3.82 3.95
CA PHE A 428 4.92 -2.56 4.23
C PHE A 428 4.40 -1.90 2.95
N LEU A 429 5.25 -1.79 1.92
CA LEU A 429 4.89 -1.24 0.61
C LEU A 429 3.92 -2.15 -0.16
N GLN A 430 3.99 -3.48 0.04
CA GLN A 430 3.04 -4.43 -0.53
C GLN A 430 1.65 -4.32 0.09
N ILE A 431 1.54 -4.07 1.40
CA ILE A 431 0.24 -4.01 2.10
C ILE A 431 -0.42 -2.64 2.08
N PHE A 432 0.34 -1.56 1.94
CA PHE A 432 -0.16 -0.19 1.79
C PHE A 432 0.36 0.49 0.51
N PRO A 433 0.07 -0.06 -0.70
CA PRO A 433 0.60 0.45 -1.97
C PRO A 433 0.05 1.84 -2.38
N GLN A 434 -0.88 2.40 -1.60
CA GLN A 434 -1.45 3.75 -1.77
C GLN A 434 -1.20 4.65 -0.56
N ALA A 435 -0.26 4.30 0.32
CA ALA A 435 0.12 5.15 1.46
C ALA A 435 0.57 6.54 0.98
N LEU A 436 0.07 7.60 1.63
CA LEU A 436 0.52 8.96 1.35
C LEU A 436 2.02 9.10 1.66
N PRO A 437 2.81 9.91 0.90
CA PRO A 437 4.27 10.02 1.07
C PRO A 437 4.76 10.45 2.47
N ILE A 438 3.88 10.99 3.31
CA ILE A 438 4.13 11.30 4.73
C ILE A 438 4.36 10.03 5.58
N TYR A 439 3.80 8.88 5.17
CA TYR A 439 3.89 7.60 5.87
C TYR A 439 5.14 6.79 5.50
N LYS A 440 6.30 7.43 5.65
CA LYS A 440 7.64 6.86 5.41
C LYS A 440 7.92 5.62 6.26
N TYR A 441 8.43 4.54 5.65
CA TYR A 441 8.79 3.32 6.36
C TYR A 441 10.03 3.51 7.26
N GLU A 442 11.01 4.30 6.83
CA GLU A 442 12.20 4.56 7.63
C GLU A 442 11.88 5.29 8.94
N ASN A 443 10.90 6.20 8.93
CA ASN A 443 10.39 6.85 10.13
C ASN A 443 9.55 5.89 11.00
N LEU A 444 8.71 5.02 10.41
CA LEU A 444 7.98 3.99 11.15
C LEU A 444 8.94 3.13 12.00
N VAL A 445 10.06 2.68 11.42
CA VAL A 445 11.08 1.91 12.16
C VAL A 445 11.80 2.78 13.20
N ALA A 446 12.28 3.97 12.84
CA ALA A 446 13.02 4.84 13.75
C ALA A 446 12.19 5.37 14.95
N ILE A 447 10.86 5.41 14.81
CA ILE A 447 9.92 5.64 15.92
C ILE A 447 9.65 4.34 16.70
N ALA A 448 9.50 3.19 16.04
CA ALA A 448 9.29 1.90 16.73
C ALA A 448 10.47 1.55 17.65
N ASP A 449 11.70 1.86 17.24
CA ASP A 449 12.92 1.67 18.06
C ASP A 449 12.91 2.49 19.38
N LYS A 450 12.02 3.48 19.53
CA LYS A 450 11.80 4.20 20.79
C LYS A 450 10.95 3.41 21.80
N TYR A 451 10.33 2.31 21.36
CA TYR A 451 9.45 1.43 22.14
C TYR A 451 10.02 -0.01 22.13
N PRO A 452 11.12 -0.29 22.84
CA PRO A 452 11.94 -1.49 22.63
C PRO A 452 11.28 -2.84 23.02
N GLU A 453 10.08 -2.82 23.60
CA GLU A 453 9.26 -4.01 23.88
C GLU A 453 8.24 -4.31 22.74
N PHE A 454 7.87 -3.29 21.96
CA PHE A 454 6.92 -3.41 20.84
C PHE A 454 7.46 -4.33 19.74
N ALA A 455 6.69 -5.35 19.38
CA ALA A 455 7.07 -6.41 18.45
C ALA A 455 8.39 -7.13 18.83
N ASN A 456 8.74 -7.14 20.12
CA ASN A 456 10.04 -7.59 20.63
C ASN A 456 9.95 -8.21 22.05
N THR A 457 8.82 -8.81 22.40
CA THR A 457 8.56 -9.44 23.72
C THR A 457 9.37 -10.73 23.96
N GLY A 458 10.04 -11.24 22.93
CA GLY A 458 10.75 -12.52 22.96
C GLY A 458 9.86 -13.73 22.64
N ASN A 459 8.62 -13.50 22.20
CA ASN A 459 7.69 -14.53 21.76
C ASN A 459 7.15 -14.18 20.38
N ALA A 460 7.66 -14.85 19.34
CA ALA A 460 7.36 -14.55 17.95
C ALA A 460 5.85 -14.56 17.60
N ASP A 461 5.03 -15.37 18.27
CA ASP A 461 3.58 -15.41 18.04
C ASP A 461 2.84 -14.26 18.76
N VAL A 462 3.41 -13.71 19.84
CA VAL A 462 2.95 -12.47 20.46
C VAL A 462 3.33 -11.29 19.57
N ASP A 463 4.61 -11.23 19.18
CA ASP A 463 5.19 -10.14 18.41
C ASP A 463 4.53 -9.99 17.02
N ARG A 464 4.30 -11.12 16.31
CA ARG A 464 3.57 -11.12 15.02
C ARG A 464 2.11 -10.70 15.17
N ARG A 465 1.42 -11.08 16.26
CA ARG A 465 0.03 -10.65 16.51
C ARG A 465 -0.04 -9.18 16.88
N GLU A 466 0.92 -8.65 17.63
CA GLU A 466 0.99 -7.22 17.90
C GLU A 466 1.14 -6.42 16.61
N VAL A 467 2.08 -6.79 15.73
CA VAL A 467 2.24 -6.11 14.43
C VAL A 467 1.00 -6.27 13.56
N ALA A 468 0.41 -7.47 13.48
CA ALA A 468 -0.85 -7.69 12.74
C ALA A 468 -2.00 -6.83 13.28
N ALA A 469 -2.09 -6.64 14.60
CA ALA A 469 -3.09 -5.80 15.23
C ALA A 469 -2.83 -4.32 14.97
N PHE A 470 -1.58 -3.85 15.10
CA PHE A 470 -1.20 -2.47 14.80
C PHE A 470 -1.58 -2.11 13.36
N LEU A 471 -1.17 -2.95 12.40
CA LEU A 471 -1.54 -2.86 10.99
C LEU A 471 -3.07 -2.88 10.79
N GLY A 472 -3.77 -3.80 11.47
CA GLY A 472 -5.22 -3.96 11.37
C GLY A 472 -6.02 -2.77 11.88
N GLN A 473 -5.52 -2.08 12.91
CA GLN A 473 -6.16 -0.88 13.45
C GLN A 473 -5.87 0.34 12.56
N ILE A 474 -4.60 0.63 12.22
CA ILE A 474 -4.26 1.80 11.40
C ILE A 474 -4.84 1.72 9.99
N SER A 475 -5.00 0.50 9.44
CA SER A 475 -5.70 0.22 8.18
C SER A 475 -7.11 0.81 8.16
N LEU A 476 -7.89 0.66 9.25
CA LEU A 476 -9.24 1.22 9.29
C LEU A 476 -9.24 2.72 9.59
N GLU A 477 -8.44 3.19 10.56
CA GLU A 477 -8.42 4.61 10.97
C GLU A 477 -7.98 5.53 9.81
N SER A 478 -6.90 5.17 9.09
CA SER A 478 -6.31 5.99 8.04
C SER A 478 -6.75 5.63 6.61
N GLY A 479 -7.65 4.65 6.47
CA GLY A 479 -8.07 4.10 5.19
C GLY A 479 -6.91 3.55 4.37
N ASP A 480 -6.19 2.56 4.91
CA ASP A 480 -4.95 1.98 4.38
C ASP A 480 -3.86 3.04 4.07
N LEU A 481 -3.65 3.97 5.02
CA LEU A 481 -2.69 5.09 4.96
C LEU A 481 -2.95 6.10 3.82
N ARG A 482 -4.16 6.12 3.26
CA ARG A 482 -4.57 7.03 2.17
C ARG A 482 -5.03 8.40 2.69
N TYR A 483 -5.26 8.54 4.00
CA TYR A 483 -5.67 9.79 4.65
C TYR A 483 -4.79 10.08 5.87
N VAL A 484 -4.20 11.29 5.92
CA VAL A 484 -3.39 11.77 7.06
C VAL A 484 -4.15 12.71 8.00
N GLU A 485 -5.26 13.29 7.54
CA GLU A 485 -6.21 14.05 8.35
C GLU A 485 -7.63 13.48 8.16
N GLU A 486 -8.46 13.57 9.20
CA GLU A 486 -9.87 13.13 9.19
C GLU A 486 -10.65 13.75 8.02
N ILE A 487 -11.51 12.96 7.37
CA ILE A 487 -12.31 13.43 6.23
C ILE A 487 -13.42 14.39 6.68
N ASN A 488 -14.15 14.03 7.75
CA ASN A 488 -15.29 14.79 8.27
C ASN A 488 -14.90 15.69 9.46
N LYS A 489 -13.95 16.59 9.22
CA LYS A 489 -13.27 17.41 10.24
C LYS A 489 -14.24 18.15 11.16
N SER A 490 -14.05 17.97 12.46
CA SER A 490 -14.68 18.79 13.52
C SER A 490 -13.63 19.41 14.43
N THR A 491 -14.02 20.37 15.28
CA THR A 491 -13.07 21.02 16.20
C THR A 491 -12.51 20.07 17.28
N MET A 492 -13.25 19.02 17.66
CA MET A 492 -12.89 18.03 18.71
C MET A 492 -12.27 18.68 19.98
N CYS A 493 -12.87 19.77 20.46
CA CYS A 493 -12.39 20.52 21.61
C CYS A 493 -13.25 20.22 22.85
N GLN A 494 -12.64 19.68 23.90
CA GLN A 494 -13.22 19.62 25.24
C GLN A 494 -12.46 20.62 26.14
N GLN A 495 -12.91 21.88 26.11
CA GLN A 495 -12.27 22.98 26.84
C GLN A 495 -12.31 22.76 28.36
N SER A 496 -11.14 22.77 29.00
CA SER A 496 -11.00 22.70 30.46
C SER A 496 -9.69 23.32 30.95
N PRO A 497 -9.55 23.66 32.24
CA PRO A 497 -8.27 24.15 32.78
C PRO A 497 -7.11 23.15 32.63
N LYS A 498 -7.40 21.84 32.67
CA LYS A 498 -6.40 20.78 32.46
C LYS A 498 -6.04 20.64 30.97
N TYR A 499 -7.04 20.67 30.10
CA TYR A 499 -6.93 20.54 28.65
C TYR A 499 -7.58 21.76 27.97
N PRO A 500 -6.83 22.86 27.77
CA PRO A 500 -7.32 23.98 26.98
C PRO A 500 -7.37 23.61 25.50
N CYS A 501 -8.05 24.43 24.72
CA CYS A 501 -8.00 24.49 23.26
C CYS A 501 -7.39 25.83 22.85
N ALA A 502 -6.48 25.83 21.87
CA ALA A 502 -5.91 27.05 21.32
C ALA A 502 -6.90 27.72 20.35
N ALA A 503 -6.91 29.05 20.32
CA ALA A 503 -7.79 29.82 19.44
C ALA A 503 -7.52 29.49 17.96
N GLY A 504 -8.58 29.20 17.20
CA GLY A 504 -8.48 28.85 15.78
C GLY A 504 -7.91 27.45 15.48
N LYS A 505 -7.62 26.61 16.49
CA LYS A 505 -7.10 25.26 16.29
C LYS A 505 -8.16 24.17 16.43
N GLN A 506 -7.95 23.06 15.73
CA GLN A 506 -8.87 21.93 15.65
C GLN A 506 -8.13 20.59 15.83
N TYR A 507 -8.76 19.69 16.57
CA TYR A 507 -8.16 18.43 17.05
C TYR A 507 -8.85 17.21 16.47
N PHE A 508 -9.36 17.32 15.24
CA PHE A 508 -9.80 16.19 14.41
C PHE A 508 -8.66 15.16 14.21
N GLY A 509 -9.01 13.97 13.75
CA GLY A 509 -8.08 12.86 13.57
C GLY A 509 -6.87 13.19 12.70
N ARG A 510 -5.66 12.81 13.16
CA ARG A 510 -4.42 12.88 12.38
C ARG A 510 -3.55 11.64 12.51
N GLY A 511 -2.78 11.35 11.46
CA GLY A 511 -1.83 10.24 11.44
C GLY A 511 -2.49 8.85 11.40
N PRO A 512 -1.70 7.77 11.58
CA PRO A 512 -2.13 6.39 11.33
C PRO A 512 -3.26 5.93 12.26
N ILE A 513 -3.32 6.47 13.48
CA ILE A 513 -4.32 6.13 14.51
C ILE A 513 -5.45 7.16 14.62
N GLN A 514 -5.49 8.15 13.71
CA GLN A 514 -6.40 9.29 13.75
C GLN A 514 -6.47 9.96 15.14
N LEU A 515 -5.30 10.40 15.65
CA LEU A 515 -5.15 11.08 16.92
C LEU A 515 -6.13 12.26 17.01
N SER A 516 -7.10 12.14 17.91
CA SER A 516 -8.25 13.04 18.03
C SER A 516 -8.39 13.59 19.45
N TRP A 517 -9.01 14.76 19.59
CA TRP A 517 -9.29 15.52 20.82
C TRP A 517 -8.11 16.23 21.48
N ASN A 518 -8.35 17.48 21.89
CA ASN A 518 -7.35 18.37 22.51
C ASN A 518 -6.60 17.76 23.70
N TYR A 519 -7.24 16.88 24.49
CA TYR A 519 -6.60 16.20 25.61
C TYR A 519 -5.54 15.17 25.16
N ASN A 520 -5.75 14.47 24.05
CA ASN A 520 -4.77 13.54 23.50
C ASN A 520 -3.61 14.29 22.84
N TYR A 521 -3.89 15.36 22.09
CA TYR A 521 -2.84 16.24 21.55
C TYR A 521 -1.98 16.84 22.68
N LYS A 522 -2.57 17.26 23.82
CA LYS A 522 -1.79 17.73 24.98
C LYS A 522 -0.91 16.65 25.60
N ASN A 523 -1.44 15.43 25.74
CA ASN A 523 -0.69 14.33 26.36
C ASN A 523 0.43 13.80 25.44
N PHE A 524 0.17 13.67 24.14
CA PHE A 524 1.17 13.34 23.13
C PHE A 524 2.24 14.44 23.03
N GLY A 525 1.83 15.71 22.94
CA GLY A 525 2.73 16.85 22.94
C GLY A 525 3.66 16.89 24.15
N LYS A 526 3.16 16.57 25.34
CA LYS A 526 4.00 16.39 26.54
C LYS A 526 5.02 15.24 26.38
N ALA A 527 4.64 14.13 25.75
CA ALA A 527 5.53 12.99 25.53
C ALA A 527 6.66 13.27 24.52
N VAL A 528 6.41 14.10 23.50
CA VAL A 528 7.41 14.53 22.49
C VAL A 528 8.06 15.89 22.78
N ASN A 529 7.71 16.54 23.90
CA ASN A 529 8.14 17.87 24.30
C ASN A 529 7.82 18.99 23.28
N LEU A 530 6.61 18.98 22.71
CA LEU A 530 6.07 19.99 21.79
C LEU A 530 4.68 20.46 22.23
N ASP A 531 4.35 21.74 21.97
CA ASP A 531 2.97 22.23 22.18
C ASP A 531 2.07 21.87 20.98
N LEU A 532 1.63 20.61 20.94
CA LEU A 532 0.65 20.13 19.97
C LEU A 532 -0.79 20.58 20.29
N VAL A 533 -1.02 21.35 21.36
CA VAL A 533 -2.30 22.07 21.56
C VAL A 533 -2.29 23.36 20.74
N ALA A 534 -1.16 24.07 20.71
CA ALA A 534 -0.94 25.22 19.85
C ALA A 534 -0.71 24.85 18.38
N SER A 535 -0.02 23.73 18.10
CA SER A 535 0.35 23.29 16.74
C SER A 535 -0.07 21.83 16.42
N PRO A 536 -1.37 21.48 16.49
CA PRO A 536 -1.84 20.12 16.23
C PRO A 536 -1.61 19.66 14.77
N GLU A 537 -1.51 20.58 13.82
CA GLU A 537 -1.22 20.28 12.42
C GLU A 537 0.11 19.53 12.19
N LEU A 538 1.09 19.66 13.10
CA LEU A 538 2.39 18.98 13.00
C LEU A 538 2.26 17.45 12.96
N VAL A 539 1.20 16.89 13.55
CA VAL A 539 0.92 15.43 13.53
C VAL A 539 0.58 14.91 12.12
N ALA A 540 0.27 15.80 11.17
CA ALA A 540 -0.02 15.45 9.77
C ALA A 540 1.05 15.95 8.78
N THR A 541 2.08 16.68 9.23
CA THR A 541 3.11 17.27 8.35
C THR A 541 4.55 16.88 8.70
N ASP A 542 4.81 16.40 9.92
CA ASP A 542 6.12 15.91 10.34
C ASP A 542 6.20 14.38 10.25
N TYR A 543 7.26 13.89 9.59
CA TYR A 543 7.46 12.47 9.29
C TYR A 543 7.73 11.59 10.53
N ASP A 544 8.22 12.16 11.62
CA ASP A 544 8.41 11.45 12.90
C ASP A 544 7.11 11.50 13.71
N LEU A 545 6.51 12.69 13.87
CA LEU A 545 5.30 12.86 14.70
C LEU A 545 4.08 12.11 14.16
N VAL A 546 3.97 11.96 12.83
CA VAL A 546 2.89 11.18 12.21
C VAL A 546 2.90 9.75 12.75
N TRP A 547 4.03 9.06 12.73
CA TRP A 547 4.16 7.68 13.26
C TRP A 547 4.21 7.64 14.79
N TRP A 548 4.85 8.61 15.41
CA TRP A 548 4.97 8.69 16.87
C TRP A 548 3.60 8.91 17.52
N SER A 549 2.64 9.56 16.85
CA SER A 549 1.27 9.65 17.36
C SER A 549 0.62 8.27 17.56
N ALA A 550 0.81 7.35 16.60
CA ALA A 550 0.27 6.00 16.65
C ALA A 550 1.01 5.10 17.64
N LEU A 551 2.36 5.11 17.61
CA LEU A 551 3.17 4.27 18.50
C LEU A 551 3.14 4.77 19.95
N TRP A 552 2.99 6.08 20.20
CA TRP A 552 2.67 6.60 21.53
C TRP A 552 1.28 6.14 21.98
N TYR A 553 0.25 6.23 21.11
CA TYR A 553 -1.10 5.79 21.48
C TYR A 553 -1.15 4.29 21.82
N TRP A 554 -0.35 3.47 21.13
CA TRP A 554 -0.26 2.03 21.32
C TRP A 554 0.39 1.62 22.66
N ASN A 555 1.45 2.32 23.06
CA ASN A 555 2.33 1.91 24.17
C ASN A 555 2.06 2.67 25.49
N ASP A 556 1.41 3.83 25.47
CA ASP A 556 1.14 4.64 26.66
C ASP A 556 -0.20 4.29 27.35
N GLU A 557 -0.31 4.58 28.64
CA GLU A 557 -1.45 4.15 29.46
C GLU A 557 -2.71 4.99 29.19
N ARG A 558 -3.86 4.35 28.98
CA ARG A 558 -5.17 4.97 28.80
C ARG A 558 -6.08 4.61 29.97
N TRP A 559 -7.16 5.39 30.13
CA TRP A 559 -8.16 5.18 31.19
C TRP A 559 -8.86 3.81 31.13
N ASN A 560 -8.81 3.15 29.98
CA ASN A 560 -9.39 1.86 29.64
C ASN A 560 -8.34 0.75 29.36
N GLY A 561 -7.04 1.01 29.58
CA GLY A 561 -5.95 0.04 29.44
C GLY A 561 -4.76 0.53 28.63
N ASN A 562 -3.93 -0.38 28.15
CA ASN A 562 -2.73 -0.11 27.36
C ASN A 562 -2.65 -1.17 26.27
N ILE A 563 -2.50 -0.77 25.00
CA ILE A 563 -2.73 -1.70 23.87
C ILE A 563 -1.60 -2.73 23.80
N HIS A 564 -0.35 -2.29 23.83
CA HIS A 564 0.83 -3.16 23.85
C HIS A 564 0.71 -4.27 24.92
N LYS A 565 0.37 -3.88 26.16
CA LYS A 565 0.23 -4.81 27.30
C LYS A 565 -0.91 -5.82 27.21
N VAL A 566 -1.86 -5.68 26.28
CA VAL A 566 -3.02 -6.59 26.15
C VAL A 566 -3.12 -7.30 24.81
N VAL A 567 -2.60 -6.72 23.73
CA VAL A 567 -2.91 -7.14 22.35
C VAL A 567 -2.36 -8.52 22.00
N GLY A 568 -1.21 -8.89 22.57
CA GLY A 568 -0.57 -10.20 22.38
C GLY A 568 -1.23 -11.37 23.13
N HIS A 569 -2.22 -11.11 23.99
CA HIS A 569 -2.87 -12.11 24.83
C HIS A 569 -4.24 -12.56 24.27
N PRO A 570 -4.83 -13.67 24.76
CA PRO A 570 -6.18 -14.07 24.37
C PRO A 570 -7.23 -12.96 24.58
N GLY A 571 -8.07 -12.73 23.58
CA GLY A 571 -8.98 -11.58 23.53
C GLY A 571 -8.30 -10.21 23.44
N GLY A 572 -7.00 -10.16 23.14
CA GLY A 572 -6.20 -8.94 23.07
C GLY A 572 -6.67 -7.97 21.99
N PHE A 573 -7.09 -8.49 20.83
CA PHE A 573 -7.60 -7.65 19.74
C PHE A 573 -8.92 -6.94 20.09
N ALA A 574 -9.86 -7.64 20.75
CA ALA A 574 -11.09 -7.03 21.26
C ALA A 574 -10.79 -5.91 22.28
N LYS A 575 -9.81 -6.12 23.17
CA LYS A 575 -9.34 -5.11 24.12
C LYS A 575 -8.70 -3.91 23.41
N ALA A 576 -7.90 -4.13 22.36
CA ALA A 576 -7.32 -3.07 21.54
C ALA A 576 -8.40 -2.19 20.90
N THR A 577 -9.40 -2.80 20.24
CA THR A 577 -10.55 -2.07 19.66
C THR A 577 -11.34 -1.32 20.73
N ASN A 578 -11.55 -1.90 21.92
CA ASN A 578 -12.21 -1.23 23.03
C ASN A 578 -11.38 -0.05 23.61
N ILE A 579 -10.05 -0.14 23.59
CA ILE A 579 -9.18 0.97 24.00
C ILE A 579 -9.31 2.13 23.01
N ILE A 580 -9.26 1.85 21.71
CA ILE A 580 -9.29 2.84 20.62
C ILE A 580 -10.66 3.50 20.47
N ASN A 581 -11.74 2.71 20.30
CA ASN A 581 -13.08 3.24 19.96
C ASN A 581 -14.24 2.51 20.67
N GLY A 582 -14.02 1.98 21.87
CA GLY A 582 -15.00 1.13 22.58
C GLY A 582 -16.38 1.76 22.79
N GLY A 583 -16.45 3.09 22.99
CA GLY A 583 -17.71 3.82 23.15
C GLY A 583 -18.59 3.89 21.89
N LEU A 584 -18.05 3.58 20.71
CA LEU A 584 -18.80 3.48 19.45
C LEU A 584 -18.93 2.05 18.92
N GLU A 585 -17.98 1.15 19.21
CA GLU A 585 -17.84 -0.14 18.51
C GLU A 585 -18.04 -1.40 19.39
N CYS A 586 -18.02 -1.27 20.72
CA CYS A 586 -18.05 -2.40 21.66
C CYS A 586 -19.33 -2.46 22.52
N GLY A 587 -19.59 -3.64 23.10
CA GLY A 587 -20.80 -3.94 23.87
C GLY A 587 -21.87 -4.69 23.07
N VAL A 588 -22.99 -5.01 23.72
CA VAL A 588 -24.03 -5.90 23.17
C VAL A 588 -24.78 -5.30 21.96
N ASN A 589 -24.85 -3.97 21.84
CA ASN A 589 -25.46 -3.29 20.69
C ASN A 589 -24.83 -1.90 20.44
N PRO A 590 -23.64 -1.84 19.83
CA PRO A 590 -22.88 -0.61 19.65
C PRO A 590 -23.38 0.23 18.47
N ARG A 591 -23.13 1.54 18.50
CA ARG A 591 -23.58 2.49 17.47
C ARG A 591 -22.94 2.26 16.11
N ASN A 592 -21.67 1.86 16.08
CA ASN A 592 -20.87 1.63 14.88
C ASN A 592 -20.42 0.17 14.77
N ARG A 593 -21.38 -0.75 14.93
CA ARG A 593 -21.15 -2.20 15.02
C ARG A 593 -20.33 -2.79 13.85
N ASP A 594 -20.48 -2.24 12.66
CA ASP A 594 -19.93 -2.84 11.45
C ASP A 594 -18.47 -2.39 11.16
N SER A 595 -17.95 -1.35 11.82
CA SER A 595 -16.50 -1.04 11.82
C SER A 595 -15.66 -2.11 12.53
N GLU A 596 -16.14 -2.67 13.64
CA GLU A 596 -15.42 -3.73 14.36
C GLU A 596 -15.17 -4.95 13.44
N LYS A 597 -16.15 -5.31 12.62
CA LYS A 597 -16.04 -6.40 11.65
C LYS A 597 -14.91 -6.14 10.65
N SER A 598 -14.75 -4.89 10.22
CA SER A 598 -13.63 -4.46 9.36
C SER A 598 -12.29 -4.55 10.09
N ARG A 599 -12.21 -4.12 11.37
CA ARG A 599 -11.00 -4.29 12.21
C ARG A 599 -10.60 -5.76 12.33
N ILE A 600 -11.56 -6.64 12.62
CA ILE A 600 -11.34 -8.09 12.73
C ILE A 600 -10.93 -8.71 11.38
N ALA A 601 -11.51 -8.25 10.27
CA ALA A 601 -11.13 -8.70 8.93
C ALA A 601 -9.70 -8.29 8.57
N SER A 602 -9.32 -7.02 8.77
CA SER A 602 -7.95 -6.54 8.57
C SER A 602 -6.95 -7.25 9.50
N PHE A 603 -7.30 -7.45 10.77
CA PHE A 603 -6.44 -8.21 11.70
C PHE A 603 -6.17 -9.64 11.23
N LYS A 604 -7.20 -10.36 10.75
CA LYS A 604 -7.04 -11.70 10.17
C LYS A 604 -6.16 -11.67 8.93
N LYS A 605 -6.43 -10.77 7.97
CA LYS A 605 -5.59 -10.52 6.78
C LYS A 605 -4.11 -10.36 7.16
N PHE A 606 -3.80 -9.55 8.18
CA PHE A 606 -2.41 -9.35 8.61
C PHE A 606 -1.83 -10.50 9.43
N CYS A 607 -2.64 -11.24 10.19
CA CYS A 607 -2.20 -12.47 10.86
C CYS A 607 -1.82 -13.55 9.83
N ASP A 608 -2.64 -13.74 8.80
CA ASP A 608 -2.38 -14.68 7.72
C ASP A 608 -1.11 -14.30 6.93
N LEU A 609 -0.94 -13.02 6.59
CA LEU A 609 0.27 -12.48 5.93
C LEU A 609 1.54 -12.62 6.78
N LEU A 610 1.44 -12.44 8.11
CA LEU A 610 2.56 -12.61 9.04
C LEU A 610 2.72 -14.06 9.53
N GLY A 611 1.93 -15.01 9.02
CA GLY A 611 2.01 -16.44 9.35
C GLY A 611 1.80 -16.74 10.84
N VAL A 612 0.83 -16.09 11.48
CA VAL A 612 0.49 -16.29 12.89
C VAL A 612 -1.01 -16.53 13.06
N ALA A 613 -1.43 -17.37 14.01
CA ALA A 613 -2.85 -17.57 14.29
C ALA A 613 -3.43 -16.34 15.05
N PRO A 614 -4.55 -15.73 14.60
CA PRO A 614 -5.12 -14.53 15.24
C PRO A 614 -5.61 -14.79 16.67
N GLY A 615 -5.95 -16.05 16.99
CA GLY A 615 -6.49 -16.45 18.29
C GLY A 615 -8.00 -16.19 18.43
N ASP A 616 -8.50 -16.44 19.64
CA ASP A 616 -9.92 -16.41 19.97
C ASP A 616 -10.35 -15.07 20.61
N ASN A 617 -11.67 -14.89 20.75
CA ASN A 617 -12.31 -13.75 21.41
C ASN A 617 -11.95 -12.40 20.76
N LEU A 618 -11.99 -12.36 19.42
CA LEU A 618 -11.59 -11.20 18.61
C LEU A 618 -12.57 -10.02 18.64
N SER A 619 -13.81 -10.25 19.08
CA SER A 619 -14.86 -9.23 19.14
C SER A 619 -15.07 -8.74 20.57
N CYS A 620 -15.22 -7.43 20.71
CA CYS A 620 -15.68 -6.74 21.91
C CYS A 620 -17.21 -6.53 21.92
N GLN A 621 -17.97 -7.11 20.99
CA GLN A 621 -19.44 -7.00 20.94
C GLN A 621 -20.13 -7.99 21.87
N THR A 622 -19.69 -8.00 23.13
CA THR A 622 -20.18 -8.89 24.20
C THR A 622 -20.60 -8.09 25.43
N ALA A 623 -21.13 -8.76 26.46
CA ALA A 623 -21.45 -8.12 27.73
C ALA A 623 -20.19 -7.73 28.54
N ASP A 624 -19.02 -8.28 28.22
CA ASP A 624 -17.75 -8.06 28.92
C ASP A 624 -17.15 -6.67 28.64
N PHE A 625 -17.62 -6.00 27.59
CA PHE A 625 -17.24 -4.65 27.20
C PHE A 625 -18.45 -3.71 27.28
N PRO A 626 -18.97 -3.43 28.50
CA PRO A 626 -20.18 -2.61 28.66
C PRO A 626 -19.95 -1.20 28.07
N PRO A 627 -20.86 -0.70 27.21
CA PRO A 627 -20.69 0.58 26.55
C PRO A 627 -20.73 1.69 27.60
N LYS A 628 -19.61 2.41 27.74
CA LYS A 628 -19.52 3.61 28.58
C LYS A 628 -19.94 4.82 27.77
N ALA A 629 -20.69 5.73 28.40
CA ALA A 629 -20.98 7.03 27.83
C ALA A 629 -19.65 7.79 27.57
N LEU A 630 -19.57 8.41 26.40
CA LEU A 630 -18.48 9.30 25.97
C LEU A 630 -18.71 10.71 26.49
#